data_AF-A6G070-F1
#
_entry.id   AF-A6G070-F1
#
_cell.length_a   1.000
_cell.length_b   1.000
_cell.length_c   1.000
_cell.angle_alpha   90.00
_cell.angle_beta   90.00
_cell.angle_gamma   90.00
#
_symmetry.space_group_name_H-M   'P 1'
#
loop_
_entity.id
_entity.type
_entity.pdbx_description
1 polymer ?
#
loop_
_entity_poly.entity_id
_entity_poly.type
_entity_poly.pdbx_seq_one_letter_code
_entity_poly.pdbx_strand_id
1 'polypeptide(L)'
;MGACALSLALTPLACSVGDDESADSFVISAGTPSADGGDDGDSEDEVGETGTETETESETESESETTETGSTDESSGEDTTDASSESTDTGLPELPCAAKFDLIQPNPAVVGQPLTAQFTDDVGHVHIGMSATQLEGVGSPSAGNESITSDGPNGPFHWTYTITGHGEGIVELTFTANMQQNVLGNCRVHVVQ
;
A
#
# COMPACT_ATOMS: atom_id res chain seq x y z
N MET A 1 22.20 32.30 -38.60
CA MET A 1 22.74 31.13 -39.33
C MET A 1 23.85 30.53 -38.49
N GLY A 2 23.62 29.36 -37.93
CA GLY A 2 24.54 28.65 -37.03
C GLY A 2 23.86 27.36 -36.60
N ALA A 3 24.00 26.31 -37.42
CA ALA A 3 23.43 25.00 -37.17
C ALA A 3 24.31 24.25 -36.17
N CYS A 4 23.77 23.95 -34.99
CA CYS A 4 24.37 22.97 -34.08
C CYS A 4 23.91 21.57 -34.54
N ALA A 5 24.87 20.81 -35.04
CA ALA A 5 24.71 19.45 -35.50
C ALA A 5 24.34 18.51 -34.36
N LEU A 6 23.35 17.66 -34.62
CA LEU A 6 23.08 16.43 -33.87
C LEU A 6 24.34 15.56 -33.84
N SER A 7 24.65 15.01 -32.67
CA SER A 7 25.48 13.81 -32.54
C SER A 7 24.73 12.80 -31.69
N LEU A 8 24.04 11.89 -32.39
CA LEU A 8 23.53 10.63 -31.85
C LEU A 8 24.70 9.63 -31.83
N ALA A 9 25.17 9.26 -30.65
CA ALA A 9 26.07 8.12 -30.47
C ALA A 9 25.28 6.97 -29.83
N LEU A 10 24.73 6.11 -30.69
CA LEU A 10 24.30 4.76 -30.33
C LEU A 10 25.53 3.95 -29.92
N THR A 11 25.56 3.42 -28.72
CA THR A 11 26.52 2.37 -28.33
C THR A 11 25.76 1.09 -27.98
N PRO A 12 25.88 0.02 -28.78
CA PRO A 12 25.42 -1.31 -28.37
C PRO A 12 26.46 -1.95 -27.46
N LEU A 13 26.14 -2.18 -26.19
CA LEU A 13 26.93 -3.08 -25.35
C LEU A 13 26.38 -4.50 -25.44
N ALA A 14 27.29 -5.40 -25.79
CA ALA A 14 27.09 -6.79 -26.10
C ALA A 14 26.66 -7.62 -24.88
N CYS A 15 25.77 -8.58 -25.12
CA CYS A 15 25.52 -9.70 -24.22
C CYS A 15 26.78 -10.55 -24.08
N SER A 16 27.39 -10.57 -22.90
CA SER A 16 28.35 -11.60 -22.51
C SER A 16 27.57 -12.81 -21.99
N VAL A 17 27.49 -13.85 -22.82
CA VAL A 17 27.16 -15.21 -22.40
C VAL A 17 28.34 -15.75 -21.59
N GLY A 18 28.17 -15.81 -20.27
CA GLY A 18 29.07 -16.53 -19.35
C GLY A 18 28.47 -17.90 -19.07
N ASP A 19 29.06 -18.90 -19.70
CA ASP A 19 28.87 -20.32 -19.46
C ASP A 19 29.62 -20.65 -18.15
N ASP A 20 28.89 -20.94 -17.06
CA ASP A 20 29.46 -21.53 -15.84
C ASP A 20 28.62 -22.76 -15.47
N GLU A 21 29.12 -23.92 -15.90
CA GLU A 21 28.71 -25.24 -15.42
C GLU A 21 28.98 -25.35 -13.92
N SER A 22 27.93 -25.38 -13.12
CA SER A 22 27.94 -26.10 -11.84
C SER A 22 26.62 -26.85 -11.69
N ALA A 23 26.69 -28.14 -12.02
CA ALA A 23 25.62 -29.09 -11.85
C ALA A 23 25.37 -29.33 -10.35
N ASP A 24 24.23 -28.88 -9.84
CA ASP A 24 23.60 -29.47 -8.67
C ASP A 24 22.26 -30.08 -9.07
N SER A 25 22.16 -31.39 -8.89
CA SER A 25 21.09 -32.23 -9.41
C SER A 25 19.91 -32.19 -8.45
N PHE A 26 18.95 -31.29 -8.67
CA PHE A 26 17.64 -31.41 -8.03
C PHE A 26 16.61 -32.02 -8.96
N VAL A 27 16.26 -33.27 -8.65
CA VAL A 27 15.14 -34.01 -9.22
C VAL A 27 13.83 -33.38 -8.77
N ILE A 28 13.18 -32.59 -9.63
CA ILE A 28 11.78 -32.21 -9.44
C ILE A 28 10.93 -33.11 -10.34
N SER A 29 10.28 -34.08 -9.70
CA SER A 29 9.28 -34.94 -10.31
C SER A 29 8.16 -34.09 -10.92
N ALA A 30 8.09 -34.08 -12.25
CA ALA A 30 6.97 -33.51 -12.99
C ALA A 30 5.72 -34.39 -12.76
N GLY A 31 4.80 -33.89 -11.93
CA GLY A 31 3.43 -34.37 -11.91
C GLY A 31 2.71 -33.88 -13.16
N THR A 32 2.30 -34.80 -14.02
CA THR A 32 1.43 -34.55 -15.17
C THR A 32 0.03 -34.13 -14.69
N PRO A 33 -0.50 -32.96 -15.05
CA PRO A 33 -1.93 -32.72 -14.94
C PRO A 33 -2.64 -33.43 -16.09
N SER A 34 -3.47 -34.42 -15.74
CA SER A 34 -4.44 -35.01 -16.64
C SER A 34 -5.44 -33.94 -17.07
N ALA A 35 -5.48 -33.63 -18.36
CA ALA A 35 -6.56 -32.89 -19.00
C ALA A 35 -7.69 -33.87 -19.33
N ASP A 36 -8.86 -33.69 -18.72
CA ASP A 36 -10.07 -34.47 -18.99
C ASP A 36 -11.30 -33.55 -18.99
N GLY A 37 -12.08 -33.61 -20.07
CA GLY A 37 -13.46 -33.10 -20.24
C GLY A 37 -13.61 -31.58 -20.35
N GLY A 38 -14.17 -30.96 -21.41
CA GLY A 38 -15.22 -31.42 -22.31
C GLY A 38 -16.59 -30.96 -21.80
N ASP A 39 -17.04 -29.78 -22.23
CA ASP A 39 -18.48 -29.44 -22.29
C ASP A 39 -18.71 -28.29 -23.28
N ASP A 40 -19.18 -28.67 -24.48
CA ASP A 40 -19.68 -27.78 -25.51
C ASP A 40 -21.12 -27.35 -25.14
N GLY A 41 -21.24 -26.27 -24.36
CA GLY A 41 -22.50 -25.62 -24.05
C GLY A 41 -22.88 -24.57 -25.08
N ASP A 42 -23.43 -25.03 -26.20
CA ASP A 42 -24.18 -24.23 -27.18
C ASP A 42 -25.50 -23.76 -26.54
N SER A 43 -25.74 -22.45 -26.48
CA SER A 43 -27.04 -21.87 -26.11
C SER A 43 -27.20 -20.53 -26.81
N GLU A 44 -27.85 -20.61 -27.96
CA GLU A 44 -28.51 -19.51 -28.65
C GLU A 44 -29.79 -19.14 -27.88
N ASP A 45 -30.04 -17.85 -27.61
CA ASP A 45 -31.36 -17.18 -27.58
C ASP A 45 -31.14 -15.69 -27.22
N GLU A 46 -31.21 -14.74 -28.15
CA GLU A 46 -32.43 -14.05 -28.64
C GLU A 46 -33.15 -13.15 -27.61
N VAL A 47 -32.98 -11.84 -27.84
CA VAL A 47 -33.91 -10.70 -27.69
C VAL A 47 -34.79 -10.48 -26.45
N GLY A 48 -34.79 -9.21 -26.00
CA GLY A 48 -35.85 -8.57 -25.22
C GLY A 48 -35.32 -7.95 -23.92
N GLU A 49 -35.67 -6.76 -23.46
CA GLU A 49 -36.62 -5.72 -23.88
C GLU A 49 -36.14 -4.39 -23.25
N THR A 50 -36.56 -3.28 -23.85
CA THR A 50 -36.53 -1.93 -23.30
C THR A 50 -37.26 -1.83 -21.97
N GLY A 51 -36.67 -1.18 -20.95
CA GLY A 51 -37.35 -0.89 -19.70
C GLY A 51 -36.86 0.39 -19.03
N THR A 52 -37.50 1.50 -19.39
CA THR A 52 -38.03 2.56 -18.51
C THR A 52 -37.25 2.92 -17.24
N GLU A 53 -36.55 4.05 -17.33
CA GLU A 53 -36.69 5.24 -16.45
C GLU A 53 -37.54 5.02 -15.18
N THR A 54 -36.91 5.11 -14.01
CA THR A 54 -37.62 5.41 -12.76
C THR A 54 -36.76 6.35 -11.94
N GLU A 55 -37.09 7.63 -12.05
CA GLU A 55 -36.70 8.66 -11.09
C GLU A 55 -37.40 8.33 -9.76
N THR A 56 -36.65 8.23 -8.67
CA THR A 56 -37.23 8.19 -7.32
C THR A 56 -36.51 9.22 -6.48
N GLU A 57 -37.11 10.40 -6.45
CA GLU A 57 -36.88 11.42 -5.44
C GLU A 57 -37.51 10.92 -4.14
N SER A 58 -36.74 10.86 -3.07
CA SER A 58 -37.27 10.67 -1.72
C SER A 58 -36.42 11.50 -0.77
N GLU A 59 -36.87 12.73 -0.61
CA GLU A 59 -36.53 13.60 0.50
C GLU A 59 -37.06 12.92 1.77
N THR A 60 -36.20 12.73 2.78
CA THR A 60 -36.67 12.40 4.12
C THR A 60 -35.93 13.27 5.11
N GLU A 61 -36.63 14.33 5.50
CA GLU A 61 -36.32 15.18 6.64
C GLU A 61 -36.56 14.34 7.90
N SER A 62 -35.58 14.27 8.79
CA SER A 62 -35.75 13.70 10.13
C SER A 62 -34.96 14.52 11.12
N GLU A 63 -35.65 15.54 11.62
CA GLU A 63 -35.30 16.29 12.80
C GLU A 63 -35.50 15.38 14.02
N SER A 64 -34.48 15.25 14.86
CA SER A 64 -34.64 14.69 16.21
C SER A 64 -33.69 15.39 17.15
N GLU A 65 -34.27 16.41 17.79
CA GLU A 65 -33.79 17.07 19.00
C GLU A 65 -33.96 16.12 20.18
N THR A 66 -32.88 15.83 20.92
CA THR A 66 -32.97 15.51 22.35
C THR A 66 -31.69 15.96 23.07
N THR A 67 -31.91 16.84 24.04
CA THR A 67 -30.96 17.34 25.03
C THR A 67 -31.00 16.43 26.24
N GLU A 68 -29.87 15.89 26.72
CA GLU A 68 -29.69 15.55 28.14
C GLU A 68 -28.23 15.74 28.58
N THR A 69 -28.02 16.79 29.36
CA THR A 69 -26.85 17.03 30.23
C THR A 69 -26.82 16.01 31.37
N GLY A 70 -25.71 15.28 31.51
CA GLY A 70 -25.43 14.43 32.67
C GLY A 70 -23.98 14.59 33.14
N SER A 71 -23.80 15.22 34.30
CA SER A 71 -22.54 15.30 35.06
C SER A 71 -22.40 14.07 35.98
N THR A 72 -21.25 13.41 36.03
CA THR A 72 -20.76 12.54 37.14
C THR A 72 -19.27 12.25 36.86
N ASP A 73 -18.31 12.88 37.54
CA ASP A 73 -17.72 12.61 38.87
C ASP A 73 -16.41 11.82 38.78
N GLU A 74 -15.49 12.18 39.65
CA GLU A 74 -14.05 11.91 39.64
C GLU A 74 -13.74 10.45 40.04
N SER A 75 -12.76 9.82 39.39
CA SER A 75 -12.06 8.68 40.00
C SER A 75 -10.57 8.69 39.66
N SER A 76 -9.78 8.72 40.73
CA SER A 76 -8.32 8.65 40.79
C SER A 76 -7.80 7.22 40.58
N GLY A 77 -6.54 7.14 40.11
CA GLY A 77 -5.68 5.95 40.15
C GLY A 77 -5.92 5.00 38.97
N GLU A 78 -4.91 4.34 38.38
CA GLU A 78 -3.61 3.95 38.91
C GLU A 78 -2.61 3.77 37.74
N ASP A 79 -1.36 4.06 38.08
CA ASP A 79 -0.08 3.71 37.44
C ASP A 79 -0.15 2.53 36.44
N THR A 80 0.04 2.79 35.15
CA THR A 80 0.42 1.76 34.18
C THR A 80 1.67 2.20 33.44
N THR A 81 2.81 1.71 33.96
CA THR A 81 4.06 1.37 33.28
C THR A 81 4.12 1.84 31.83
N ASP A 82 4.76 2.99 31.65
CA ASP A 82 5.24 3.50 30.37
C ASP A 82 6.24 2.48 29.81
N ALA A 83 5.73 1.52 29.02
CA ALA A 83 6.53 0.76 28.10
C ALA A 83 6.91 1.74 26.98
N SER A 84 7.87 2.61 27.27
CA SER A 84 8.64 3.33 26.28
C SER A 84 9.12 2.29 25.28
N SER A 85 8.44 2.24 24.12
CA SER A 85 9.00 1.66 22.91
C SER A 85 10.33 2.36 22.72
N GLU A 86 11.41 1.65 23.04
CA GLU A 86 12.77 2.12 22.90
C GLU A 86 13.05 2.21 21.40
N SER A 87 12.56 3.28 20.77
CA SER A 87 12.95 3.69 19.43
C SER A 87 14.46 3.87 19.51
N THR A 88 15.18 2.96 18.87
CA THR A 88 16.64 2.99 18.82
C THR A 88 17.04 4.28 18.10
N ASP A 89 17.29 5.33 18.89
CA ASP A 89 17.71 6.65 18.43
C ASP A 89 19.02 6.50 17.67
N THR A 90 18.90 6.45 16.34
CA THR A 90 20.06 6.25 15.45
C THR A 90 20.78 7.59 15.21
N GLY A 91 20.39 8.67 15.92
CA GLY A 91 20.93 10.01 15.78
C GLY A 91 20.63 10.67 14.42
N LEU A 92 19.75 10.07 13.62
CA LEU A 92 19.25 10.63 12.37
C LEU A 92 17.91 11.33 12.64
N PRO A 93 17.65 12.50 12.02
CA PRO A 93 16.39 13.19 12.19
C PRO A 93 15.24 12.31 11.69
N GLU A 94 14.29 11.99 12.57
CA GLU A 94 13.03 11.36 12.14
C GLU A 94 12.32 12.31 11.18
N LEU A 95 12.11 11.86 9.95
CA LEU A 95 11.34 12.61 8.98
C LEU A 95 9.86 12.53 9.37
N PRO A 96 9.11 13.64 9.28
CA PRO A 96 7.73 13.67 9.74
C PRO A 96 6.86 12.78 8.86
N CYS A 97 6.06 11.93 9.51
CA CYS A 97 4.98 11.20 8.88
C CYS A 97 3.65 11.87 9.20
N ALA A 98 2.72 11.86 8.25
CA ALA A 98 1.39 12.40 8.45
C ALA A 98 0.69 11.69 9.63
N ALA A 99 -0.23 12.39 10.29
CA ALA A 99 -1.04 11.79 11.34
C ALA A 99 -1.78 10.55 10.79
N LYS A 100 -1.88 9.50 11.61
CA LYS A 100 -2.42 8.15 11.27
C LYS A 100 -1.52 7.27 10.40
N PHE A 101 -0.26 7.69 10.20
CA PHE A 101 0.76 6.87 9.57
C PHE A 101 1.62 6.22 10.65
N ASP A 102 1.70 4.90 10.64
CA ASP A 102 2.55 4.13 11.53
C ASP A 102 3.53 3.28 10.71
N LEU A 103 4.83 3.46 10.98
CA LEU A 103 5.86 2.56 10.48
C LEU A 103 6.02 1.42 11.48
N ILE A 104 5.78 0.18 11.03
CA ILE A 104 5.89 -1.01 11.88
C ILE A 104 7.36 -1.47 12.02
N GLN A 105 8.29 -0.75 11.39
CA GLN A 105 9.70 -1.10 11.33
C GLN A 105 10.63 0.01 11.82
N PRO A 106 11.87 -0.34 12.20
CA PRO A 106 12.86 0.66 12.62
C PRO A 106 13.08 1.71 11.52
N ASN A 107 13.12 2.97 11.95
CA ASN A 107 13.56 4.11 11.17
C ASN A 107 14.95 4.50 11.70
N PRO A 108 16.03 4.45 10.89
CA PRO A 108 16.05 4.19 9.46
C PRO A 108 15.81 2.71 9.09
N ALA A 109 15.20 2.51 7.92
CA ALA A 109 15.04 1.19 7.30
C ALA A 109 16.37 0.70 6.71
N VAL A 110 16.51 -0.61 6.48
CA VAL A 110 17.74 -1.22 5.97
C VAL A 110 17.56 -1.72 4.54
N VAL A 111 18.53 -1.45 3.66
CA VAL A 111 18.51 -1.91 2.26
C VAL A 111 18.31 -3.42 2.19
N GLY A 112 17.40 -3.84 1.30
CA GLY A 112 17.11 -5.26 1.06
C GLY A 112 16.20 -5.91 2.10
N GLN A 113 15.83 -5.21 3.18
CA GLN A 113 14.76 -5.65 4.08
C GLN A 113 13.42 -5.07 3.60
N PRO A 114 12.32 -5.84 3.62
CA PRO A 114 11.01 -5.28 3.30
C PRO A 114 10.62 -4.25 4.36
N LEU A 115 10.07 -3.11 3.96
CA LEU A 115 9.54 -2.07 4.86
C LEU A 115 8.03 -2.26 5.04
N THR A 116 7.51 -2.14 6.27
CA THR A 116 6.06 -2.26 6.51
C THR A 116 5.48 -0.93 7.00
N ALA A 117 4.47 -0.44 6.28
CA ALA A 117 3.73 0.76 6.62
C ALA A 117 2.27 0.44 6.90
N GLN A 118 1.69 1.15 7.86
CA GLN A 118 0.28 1.05 8.21
C GLN A 118 -0.37 2.43 8.17
N PHE A 119 -1.60 2.44 7.68
CA PHE A 119 -2.50 3.59 7.74
C PHE A 119 -3.76 3.23 8.48
N THR A 120 -4.15 4.08 9.44
CA THR A 120 -5.41 3.93 10.17
C THR A 120 -6.49 4.83 9.56
N ASP A 121 -7.56 4.20 9.09
CA ASP A 121 -8.71 4.85 8.46
C ASP A 121 -9.95 4.77 9.35
N ASP A 122 -10.26 5.87 10.01
CA ASP A 122 -11.47 6.02 10.84
C ASP A 122 -12.75 6.25 10.03
N VAL A 123 -12.62 6.60 8.73
CA VAL A 123 -13.77 6.97 7.89
C VAL A 123 -14.37 5.74 7.21
N GLY A 124 -13.57 4.71 6.95
CA GLY A 124 -14.01 3.49 6.27
C GLY A 124 -14.11 3.66 4.76
N HIS A 125 -13.08 4.22 4.14
CA HIS A 125 -12.95 4.29 2.69
C HIS A 125 -12.95 2.88 2.09
N VAL A 126 -13.66 2.72 0.98
CA VAL A 126 -13.77 1.42 0.27
C VAL A 126 -12.43 0.97 -0.29
N HIS A 127 -11.56 1.91 -0.66
CA HIS A 127 -10.25 1.64 -1.20
C HIS A 127 -9.24 2.68 -0.74
N ILE A 128 -8.23 2.21 -0.04
CA ILE A 128 -6.97 2.93 0.18
C ILE A 128 -5.93 2.31 -0.75
N GLY A 129 -5.11 3.15 -1.36
CA GLY A 129 -3.95 2.75 -2.15
C GLY A 129 -2.69 3.39 -1.57
N MET A 130 -1.56 2.71 -1.72
CA MET A 130 -0.26 3.24 -1.35
C MET A 130 0.66 3.31 -2.57
N SER A 131 1.37 4.43 -2.72
CA SER A 131 2.49 4.55 -3.63
C SER A 131 3.79 4.77 -2.85
N ALA A 132 4.89 4.27 -3.40
CA ALA A 132 6.23 4.45 -2.84
C ALA A 132 7.13 5.03 -3.93
N THR A 133 7.83 6.11 -3.62
CA THR A 133 8.69 6.84 -4.57
C THR A 133 10.07 7.06 -3.95
N GLN A 134 11.13 6.71 -4.69
CA GLN A 134 12.50 7.06 -4.27
C GLN A 134 12.72 8.55 -4.53
N LEU A 135 12.95 9.34 -3.48
CA LEU A 135 13.26 10.77 -3.60
C LEU A 135 14.77 11.01 -3.77
N GLU A 136 15.57 10.27 -3.00
CA GLU A 136 17.03 10.36 -3.02
C GLU A 136 17.63 8.96 -3.04
N GLY A 137 18.76 8.79 -3.74
CA GLY A 137 19.48 7.53 -3.81
C GLY A 137 19.10 6.63 -4.98
N VAL A 138 19.31 5.32 -4.82
CA VAL A 138 19.03 4.31 -5.86
C VAL A 138 17.94 3.35 -5.37
N GLY A 139 17.05 2.94 -6.25
CA GLY A 139 15.96 2.04 -5.90
C GLY A 139 14.73 2.28 -6.76
N SER A 140 13.87 1.27 -6.81
CA SER A 140 12.56 1.33 -7.44
C SER A 140 11.55 0.78 -6.43
N PRO A 141 11.26 1.55 -5.36
CA PRO A 141 10.37 1.09 -4.31
C PRO A 141 9.01 0.76 -4.89
N SER A 142 8.46 -0.37 -4.47
CA SER A 142 7.15 -0.84 -4.90
C SER A 142 6.35 -1.23 -3.68
N ALA A 143 5.14 -0.67 -3.58
CA ALA A 143 4.14 -1.06 -2.61
C ALA A 143 3.46 -2.35 -3.08
N GLY A 144 3.43 -3.37 -2.23
CA GLY A 144 2.77 -4.64 -2.49
C GLY A 144 2.19 -5.25 -1.21
N ASN A 145 1.52 -6.39 -1.36
CA ASN A 145 0.86 -7.13 -0.28
C ASN A 145 0.01 -6.22 0.62
N GLU A 146 -1.11 -5.76 0.09
CA GLU A 146 -2.14 -5.07 0.88
C GLU A 146 -2.84 -6.07 1.79
N SER A 147 -3.00 -5.69 3.06
CA SER A 147 -3.86 -6.38 4.01
C SER A 147 -4.69 -5.36 4.79
N ILE A 148 -5.92 -5.75 5.10
CA ILE A 148 -6.89 -4.88 5.77
C ILE A 148 -7.38 -5.63 7.01
N THR A 149 -7.28 -4.98 8.16
CA THR A 149 -7.88 -5.45 9.41
C THR A 149 -8.79 -4.38 10.00
N SER A 150 -9.66 -4.75 10.94
CA SER A 150 -10.56 -3.81 11.60
C SER A 150 -10.72 -4.17 13.07
N ASP A 151 -10.73 -3.17 13.95
CA ASP A 151 -10.95 -3.38 15.39
C ASP A 151 -12.41 -3.77 15.73
N GLY A 152 -13.33 -3.58 14.78
CA GLY A 152 -14.74 -3.94 14.91
C GLY A 152 -15.49 -3.81 13.59
N PRO A 153 -16.81 -4.08 13.58
CA PRO A 153 -17.61 -4.04 12.35
C PRO A 153 -17.67 -2.66 11.68
N ASN A 154 -17.37 -1.59 12.42
CA ASN A 154 -17.41 -0.21 11.95
C ASN A 154 -16.04 0.50 12.02
N GLY A 155 -14.95 -0.27 12.13
CA GLY A 155 -13.59 0.27 12.21
C GLY A 155 -13.10 0.64 13.63
N PRO A 156 -11.96 1.34 13.74
CA PRO A 156 -11.12 1.83 12.63
C PRO A 156 -10.57 0.70 11.75
N PHE A 157 -10.33 1.01 10.48
CA PHE A 157 -9.76 0.07 9.51
C PHE A 157 -8.26 0.31 9.39
N HIS A 158 -7.46 -0.75 9.45
CA HIS A 158 -6.01 -0.68 9.37
C HIS A 158 -5.56 -1.28 8.04
N TRP A 159 -4.94 -0.44 7.22
CA TRP A 159 -4.41 -0.81 5.91
C TRP A 159 -2.90 -0.98 6.03
N THR A 160 -2.41 -2.19 5.82
CA THR A 160 -0.99 -2.52 5.95
C THR A 160 -0.41 -2.91 4.60
N TYR A 161 0.75 -2.34 4.28
CA TYR A 161 1.46 -2.57 3.02
C TYR A 161 2.91 -2.95 3.27
N THR A 162 3.43 -3.81 2.40
CA THR A 162 4.86 -4.15 2.35
C THR A 162 5.53 -3.44 1.18
N ILE A 163 6.58 -2.67 1.46
CA ILE A 163 7.40 -1.96 0.47
C ILE A 163 8.69 -2.72 0.26
N THR A 164 9.00 -3.03 -1.00
CA THR A 164 10.23 -3.72 -1.40
C THR A 164 10.92 -2.94 -2.52
N GLY A 165 12.15 -3.33 -2.88
CA GLY A 165 12.87 -2.73 -4.01
C GLY A 165 13.42 -1.32 -3.76
N HIS A 166 13.34 -0.82 -2.53
CA HIS A 166 14.02 0.40 -2.11
C HIS A 166 15.52 0.16 -1.93
N GLY A 167 16.33 1.20 -2.16
CA GLY A 167 17.75 1.20 -1.81
C GLY A 167 18.09 2.40 -0.93
N GLU A 168 19.39 2.56 -0.64
CA GLU A 168 19.89 3.59 0.27
C GLU A 168 19.42 4.99 -0.17
N GLY A 169 18.96 5.80 0.78
CA GLY A 169 18.52 7.18 0.54
C GLY A 169 17.20 7.52 1.26
N ILE A 170 16.32 8.26 0.59
CA ILE A 170 15.02 8.65 1.13
C ILE A 170 13.90 8.12 0.24
N VAL A 171 12.96 7.41 0.84
CA VAL A 171 11.72 6.93 0.21
C VAL A 171 10.55 7.73 0.76
N GLU A 172 9.68 8.20 -0.13
CA GLU A 172 8.39 8.80 0.24
C GLU A 172 7.26 7.82 -0.03
N LEU A 173 6.47 7.56 1.01
CA LEU A 173 5.28 6.74 1.01
C LEU A 173 4.07 7.66 1.00
N THR A 174 3.13 7.44 0.08
CA THR A 174 1.91 8.26 -0.03
C THR A 174 0.68 7.37 -0.02
N PHE A 175 -0.24 7.64 0.90
CA PHE A 175 -1.55 6.99 0.96
C PHE A 175 -2.59 7.82 0.23
N THR A 176 -3.46 7.14 -0.49
CA THR A 176 -4.53 7.76 -1.28
C THR A 176 -5.84 7.01 -1.09
N ALA A 177 -6.96 7.72 -1.15
CA ALA A 177 -8.30 7.15 -1.20
C ALA A 177 -8.93 7.33 -2.58
N ASN A 178 -10.06 6.64 -2.79
CA ASN A 178 -10.93 6.82 -3.96
C ASN A 178 -10.18 6.62 -5.28
N MET A 179 -9.47 5.50 -5.41
CA MET A 179 -8.68 5.16 -6.59
C MET A 179 -7.63 6.24 -6.93
N GLN A 180 -6.83 6.65 -5.94
CA GLN A 180 -5.73 7.62 -6.08
C GLN A 180 -6.17 9.07 -6.30
N GLN A 181 -7.45 9.40 -6.11
CA GLN A 181 -7.95 10.77 -6.31
C GLN A 181 -7.69 11.70 -5.12
N ASN A 182 -7.66 11.15 -3.90
CA ASN A 182 -7.51 11.94 -2.68
C ASN A 182 -6.26 11.52 -1.92
N VAL A 183 -5.29 12.42 -1.76
CA VAL A 183 -4.11 12.17 -0.91
C VAL A 183 -4.53 12.27 0.56
N LEU A 184 -4.31 11.20 1.32
CA LEU A 184 -4.65 11.14 2.74
C LEU A 184 -3.47 11.54 3.63
N GLY A 185 -2.25 11.23 3.19
CA GLY A 185 -1.05 11.55 3.93
C GLY A 185 0.20 10.99 3.25
N ASN A 186 1.34 11.48 3.71
CA ASN A 186 2.65 11.04 3.25
C ASN A 186 3.59 10.81 4.45
N CYS A 187 4.60 9.96 4.25
CA CYS A 187 5.64 9.68 5.23
C CYS A 187 6.95 9.48 4.49
N ARG A 188 8.04 10.01 5.06
CA ARG A 188 9.36 9.84 4.48
C ARG A 188 10.20 8.96 5.38
N VAL A 189 10.95 8.06 4.78
CA VAL A 189 11.74 7.05 5.48
C VAL A 189 13.16 7.12 4.99
N HIS A 190 14.09 7.23 5.94
CA HIS A 190 15.51 7.06 5.63
C HIS A 190 15.83 5.59 5.47
N VAL A 191 16.54 5.23 4.40
CA VAL A 191 17.04 3.89 4.15
C VAL A 191 18.57 3.91 4.20
N VAL A 192 19.16 3.06 5.02
CA VAL A 192 20.60 2.88 5.21
C VAL A 192 21.04 1.48 4.80
N GLN A 193 22.33 1.30 4.50
CA GLN A 193 22.93 0.00 4.20
C GLN A 193 23.00 -0.95 5.41
#